data_AF-A0A1Q4AUF3-F1
#
_entry.id   AF-A0A1Q4AUF3-F1
#
_cell.length_a   1.000
_cell.length_b   1.000
_cell.length_c   1.000
_cell.angle_alpha   90.00
_cell.angle_beta   90.00
_cell.angle_gamma   90.00
#
_symmetry.space_group_name_H-M   'P 1'
#
loop_
_entity.id
_entity.type
_entity.pdbx_description
1 polymer ?
#
loop_
_entity_poly.entity_id
_entity_poly.type
_entity_poly.pdbx_seq_one_letter_code
_entity_poly.pdbx_strand_id
1 'polypeptide(L)'
;MKPLRIDFCGEDYSVEHPNDFHIGRESDLVIDDNPYLHRRFLRIYEDFGMWWLSNVGNLLSATVTDATGQVQAWLAPGARLPIVFPQMQVLFSAGSTTYELTIFCDDDYFNTAAATAGAGGETTIAPVALTSTQRLLIISLAEFVLKQDSPGRGEIPTSAEAAARLHWSMTTFNRKLDNVCDKLDKIGVRGLRGGKGNLATNRRLRLVEYAVATHLVGKEDLYLLERNDREHASGAASEDG
;
A
#
# COMPACT_ATOMS: atom_id res chain seq x y z
N MET A 1 -20.20 -17.63 16.77
CA MET A 1 -19.37 -16.68 16.01
C MET A 1 -20.14 -16.26 14.79
N LYS A 2 -20.21 -14.97 14.46
CA LYS A 2 -20.91 -14.56 13.24
C LYS A 2 -20.12 -14.99 11.99
N PRO A 3 -20.82 -15.30 10.88
CA PRO A 3 -20.15 -15.60 9.63
C PRO A 3 -19.34 -14.39 9.15
N LEU A 4 -18.20 -14.66 8.52
CA LEU A 4 -17.49 -13.61 7.76
C LEU A 4 -18.06 -13.55 6.35
N ARG A 5 -18.04 -12.36 5.76
CA ARG A 5 -18.33 -12.18 4.34
C ARG A 5 -17.08 -11.72 3.62
N ILE A 6 -16.82 -12.29 2.44
CA ILE A 6 -15.68 -11.93 1.59
C ILE A 6 -16.24 -11.40 0.28
N ASP A 7 -15.86 -10.19 -0.09
CA ASP A 7 -16.12 -9.62 -1.42
C ASP A 7 -14.88 -9.79 -2.29
N PHE A 8 -15.07 -10.41 -3.46
CA PHE A 8 -14.07 -10.52 -4.50
C PHE A 8 -14.71 -10.27 -5.87
N CYS A 9 -14.24 -9.25 -6.59
CA CYS A 9 -14.79 -8.84 -7.88
C CYS A 9 -16.32 -8.59 -7.88
N GLY A 10 -16.88 -8.15 -6.75
CA GLY A 10 -18.33 -7.91 -6.59
C GLY A 10 -19.16 -9.16 -6.28
N GLU A 11 -18.52 -10.31 -6.10
CA GLU A 11 -19.16 -11.53 -5.62
C GLU A 11 -18.93 -11.69 -4.11
N ASP A 12 -20.01 -12.00 -3.39
CA ASP A 12 -20.01 -12.21 -1.94
C ASP A 12 -19.93 -13.70 -1.59
N TYR A 13 -18.97 -14.04 -0.73
CA TYR A 13 -18.74 -15.38 -0.21
C TYR A 13 -18.93 -15.38 1.32
N SER A 14 -19.68 -16.35 1.85
CA SER A 14 -19.88 -16.50 3.29
C SER A 14 -18.95 -17.56 3.87
N VAL A 15 -18.32 -17.26 5.01
CA VAL A 15 -17.49 -18.20 5.77
C VAL A 15 -18.16 -18.47 7.11
N GLU A 16 -18.56 -19.73 7.31
CA GLU A 16 -19.27 -20.17 8.50
C GLU A 16 -18.41 -21.11 9.35
N HIS A 17 -18.35 -20.86 10.65
CA HIS A 17 -17.78 -21.83 11.59
C HIS A 17 -18.60 -23.14 11.55
N PRO A 18 -17.97 -24.33 11.60
CA PRO A 18 -16.55 -24.60 11.90
C PRO A 18 -15.65 -24.75 10.68
N ASN A 19 -16.10 -24.32 9.50
CA ASN A 19 -15.38 -24.59 8.27
C ASN A 19 -14.20 -23.63 8.10
N ASP A 20 -13.07 -24.19 7.70
CA ASP A 20 -11.99 -23.40 7.14
C ASP A 20 -12.38 -22.92 5.73
N PHE A 21 -11.96 -21.72 5.38
CA PHE A 21 -12.15 -21.18 4.04
C PHE A 21 -10.80 -20.85 3.41
N HIS A 22 -10.52 -21.44 2.26
CA HIS A 22 -9.26 -21.28 1.55
C HIS A 22 -9.42 -20.38 0.34
N ILE A 23 -8.40 -19.57 0.10
CA ILE A 23 -8.33 -18.63 -1.01
C ILE A 23 -7.07 -18.95 -1.81
N GLY A 24 -7.19 -19.06 -3.13
CA GLY A 24 -6.06 -19.36 -4.02
C GLY A 24 -6.52 -19.65 -5.44
N ARG A 25 -5.68 -20.31 -6.24
CA ARG A 25 -6.05 -20.73 -7.61
C ARG A 25 -6.89 -22.01 -7.65
N GLU A 26 -6.75 -22.87 -6.64
CA GLU A 26 -7.48 -24.14 -6.53
C GLU A 26 -7.96 -24.29 -5.07
N SER A 27 -8.92 -23.45 -4.68
CA SER A 27 -9.45 -23.34 -3.31
C SER A 27 -10.95 -23.01 -3.31
N ASP A 28 -11.54 -22.83 -2.12
CA ASP A 28 -12.96 -22.48 -1.94
C ASP A 28 -13.30 -21.15 -2.64
N LEU A 29 -12.45 -20.14 -2.48
CA LEU A 29 -12.42 -18.95 -3.33
C LEU A 29 -11.30 -19.07 -4.37
N VAL A 30 -11.70 -19.19 -5.64
CA VAL A 30 -10.79 -19.19 -6.79
C VAL A 30 -10.56 -17.75 -7.26
N ILE A 31 -9.33 -17.26 -7.11
CA ILE A 31 -8.97 -15.89 -7.49
C ILE A 31 -8.78 -15.75 -9.01
N ASP A 32 -7.95 -16.60 -9.60
CA ASP A 32 -7.57 -16.58 -11.03
C ASP A 32 -6.75 -17.83 -11.38
N ASP A 33 -6.65 -18.20 -12.65
CA ASP A 33 -5.84 -19.35 -13.13
C ASP A 33 -4.35 -18.99 -13.36
N ASN A 34 -3.85 -17.98 -12.65
CA ASN A 34 -2.48 -17.50 -12.76
C ASN A 34 -1.47 -18.53 -12.18
N PRO A 35 -0.49 -19.04 -12.95
CA PRO A 35 0.48 -20.02 -12.47
C PRO A 35 1.36 -19.55 -11.31
N TYR A 36 1.53 -18.23 -11.15
CA TYR A 36 2.27 -17.64 -10.04
C TYR A 36 1.46 -17.58 -8.75
N LEU A 37 0.14 -17.82 -8.82
CA LEU A 37 -0.73 -17.90 -7.66
C LEU A 37 -0.67 -19.30 -7.04
N HIS A 38 -0.53 -19.37 -5.72
CA HIS A 38 -0.57 -20.65 -5.04
C HIS A 38 -1.97 -21.27 -5.13
N ARG A 39 -2.01 -22.61 -5.22
CA ARG A 39 -3.26 -23.38 -5.15
C ARG A 39 -4.05 -23.06 -3.88
N ARG A 40 -3.35 -23.00 -2.74
CA ARG A 40 -3.84 -22.51 -1.44
C ARG A 40 -2.90 -21.40 -0.98
N PHE A 41 -3.41 -20.19 -0.89
CA PHE A 41 -2.62 -19.02 -0.51
C PHE A 41 -3.01 -18.53 0.88
N LEU A 42 -4.28 -18.18 1.08
CA LEU A 42 -4.79 -17.75 2.37
C LEU A 42 -5.76 -18.78 2.93
N ARG A 43 -5.83 -18.86 4.25
CA ARG A 43 -6.81 -19.64 4.98
C ARG A 43 -7.43 -18.76 6.06
N ILE A 44 -8.75 -18.70 6.05
CA ILE A 44 -9.57 -18.11 7.11
C ILE A 44 -10.11 -19.25 7.96
N TYR A 45 -9.94 -19.15 9.27
CA TYR A 45 -10.38 -20.19 10.21
C TYR A 45 -10.66 -19.60 11.58
N GLU A 46 -11.47 -20.31 12.36
CA GLU A 46 -11.73 -19.97 13.76
C GLU A 46 -10.74 -20.71 14.66
N ASP A 47 -10.15 -19.99 15.61
CA ASP A 47 -9.27 -20.55 16.63
C ASP A 47 -9.36 -19.69 17.90
N PHE A 48 -9.61 -20.34 19.05
CA PHE A 48 -9.81 -19.71 20.35
C PHE A 48 -10.87 -18.59 20.39
N GLY A 49 -11.98 -18.75 19.67
CA GLY A 49 -13.11 -17.83 19.65
C GLY A 49 -12.89 -16.58 18.79
N MET A 50 -11.85 -16.56 17.95
CA MET A 50 -11.54 -15.47 17.02
C MET A 50 -11.28 -15.98 15.61
N TRP A 51 -11.62 -15.16 14.62
CA TRP A 51 -11.33 -15.45 13.22
C TRP A 51 -9.87 -15.09 12.94
N TRP A 52 -9.18 -15.96 12.21
CA TRP A 52 -7.78 -15.79 11.84
C TRP A 52 -7.63 -15.84 10.33
N LEU A 53 -6.90 -14.87 9.79
CA LEU A 53 -6.37 -14.90 8.43
C LEU A 53 -4.92 -15.40 8.48
N SER A 54 -4.66 -16.54 7.86
CA SER A 54 -3.31 -17.11 7.76
C SER A 54 -2.84 -17.22 6.33
N ASN A 55 -1.55 -17.01 6.11
CA ASN A 55 -0.92 -17.28 4.83
C ASN A 55 -0.31 -18.68 4.90
N VAL A 56 -0.96 -19.61 4.20
CA VAL A 56 -0.54 -21.02 4.06
C VAL A 56 0.33 -21.25 2.82
N GLY A 57 0.60 -20.18 2.07
CA GLY A 57 1.52 -20.18 0.95
C GLY A 57 2.99 -20.20 1.36
N ASN A 58 3.87 -20.49 0.39
CA ASN A 58 5.31 -20.60 0.62
C ASN A 58 6.13 -19.38 0.19
N LEU A 59 5.66 -18.62 -0.81
CA LEU A 59 6.39 -17.51 -1.42
C LEU A 59 5.66 -16.16 -1.33
N LEU A 60 4.39 -16.14 -1.74
CA LEU A 60 3.58 -14.93 -1.74
C LEU A 60 3.33 -14.41 -0.32
N SER A 61 3.33 -13.09 -0.17
CA SER A 61 2.88 -12.38 1.02
C SER A 61 1.67 -11.53 0.70
N ALA A 62 0.77 -11.34 1.66
CA ALA A 62 -0.33 -10.40 1.54
C ALA A 62 -0.10 -9.17 2.42
N THR A 63 -0.58 -8.03 1.97
CA THR A 63 -0.77 -6.84 2.80
C THR A 63 -2.21 -6.80 3.23
N VAL A 64 -2.44 -6.56 4.52
CA VAL A 64 -3.76 -6.52 5.12
C VAL A 64 -3.92 -5.17 5.79
N THR A 65 -4.97 -4.44 5.43
CA THR A 65 -5.28 -3.10 5.96
C THR A 65 -6.70 -3.06 6.50
N ASP A 66 -6.92 -2.25 7.52
CA ASP A 66 -8.28 -1.91 7.94
C ASP A 66 -8.90 -0.85 7.01
N ALA A 67 -10.21 -0.64 7.10
CA ALA A 67 -10.92 0.34 6.27
C ALA A 67 -10.45 1.80 6.47
N THR A 68 -9.85 2.13 7.62
CA THR A 68 -9.32 3.48 7.86
C THR A 68 -7.88 3.66 7.36
N GLY A 69 -7.20 2.56 7.03
CA GLY A 69 -5.78 2.53 6.66
C GLY A 69 -4.82 2.84 7.82
N GLN A 70 -5.31 3.03 9.05
CA GLN A 70 -4.48 3.27 10.22
C GLN A 70 -3.70 2.03 10.65
N VAL A 71 -4.25 0.85 10.38
CA VAL A 71 -3.64 -0.43 10.74
C VAL A 71 -3.30 -1.18 9.47
N GLN A 72 -2.01 -1.43 9.29
CA GLN A 72 -1.47 -2.23 8.21
C GLN A 72 -0.59 -3.33 8.78
N ALA A 73 -0.78 -4.54 8.27
CA ALA A 73 0.04 -5.69 8.61
C ALA A 73 0.49 -6.44 7.36
N TRP A 74 1.73 -6.93 7.42
CA TRP A 74 2.29 -7.81 6.40
C TRP A 74 2.10 -9.26 6.82
N LEU A 75 1.36 -10.00 6.02
CA LEU A 75 1.09 -11.41 6.22
C LEU A 75 2.08 -12.26 5.39
N ALA A 76 3.26 -12.48 5.97
CA ALA A 76 4.30 -13.32 5.40
C ALA A 76 3.88 -14.81 5.36
N PRO A 77 4.53 -15.65 4.52
CA PRO A 77 4.36 -17.11 4.55
C PRO A 77 4.42 -17.68 5.98
N GLY A 78 3.41 -18.46 6.37
CA GLY A 78 3.29 -19.07 7.70
C GLY A 78 2.84 -18.13 8.81
N ALA A 79 2.68 -16.82 8.54
CA ALA A 79 2.14 -15.88 9.52
C ALA A 79 0.61 -15.98 9.59
N ARG A 80 0.05 -15.52 10.72
CA ARG A 80 -1.40 -15.37 10.93
C ARG A 80 -1.72 -14.04 11.59
N LEU A 81 -2.87 -13.48 11.23
CA LEU A 81 -3.42 -12.24 11.77
C LEU A 81 -4.84 -12.48 12.26
N PRO A 82 -5.21 -11.93 13.42
CA PRO A 82 -6.60 -11.98 13.87
C PRO A 82 -7.44 -11.00 13.04
N ILE A 83 -8.64 -11.42 12.66
CA ILE A 83 -9.64 -10.59 11.98
C ILE A 83 -10.47 -9.90 13.07
N VAL A 84 -10.14 -8.65 13.35
CA VAL A 84 -10.70 -7.89 14.48
C VAL A 84 -11.41 -6.61 14.06
N PHE A 85 -11.21 -6.16 12.81
CA PHE A 85 -11.86 -4.98 12.28
C PHE A 85 -13.13 -5.37 11.52
N PRO A 86 -14.17 -4.50 11.50
CA PRO A 86 -15.38 -4.76 10.75
C PRO A 86 -15.15 -4.94 9.25
N GLN A 87 -14.10 -4.33 8.73
CA GLN A 87 -13.69 -4.42 7.33
C GLN A 87 -12.17 -4.43 7.23
N MET A 88 -11.65 -5.43 6.51
CA MET A 88 -10.23 -5.61 6.22
C MET A 88 -10.03 -5.84 4.73
N GLN A 89 -9.09 -5.12 4.13
CA GLN A 89 -8.73 -5.25 2.72
C GLN A 89 -7.44 -6.05 2.61
N VAL A 90 -7.40 -7.01 1.69
CA VAL A 90 -6.26 -7.90 1.49
C VAL A 90 -5.75 -7.72 0.07
N LEU A 91 -4.51 -7.26 -0.04
CA LEU A 91 -3.83 -6.99 -1.30
C LEU A 91 -2.61 -7.88 -1.46
N PHE A 92 -2.44 -8.50 -2.63
CA PHE A 92 -1.26 -9.31 -2.93
C PHE A 92 -0.99 -9.34 -4.43
N SER A 93 0.28 -9.59 -4.79
CA SER A 93 0.71 -9.69 -6.17
C SER A 93 1.19 -11.11 -6.47
N ALA A 94 0.73 -11.70 -7.56
CA ALA A 94 1.22 -12.97 -8.09
C ALA A 94 1.72 -12.76 -9.53
N GLY A 95 3.05 -12.82 -9.71
CA GLY A 95 3.67 -12.45 -10.98
C GLY A 95 3.50 -10.95 -11.26
N SER A 96 2.91 -10.60 -12.40
CA SER A 96 2.64 -9.21 -12.82
C SER A 96 1.25 -8.71 -12.42
N THR A 97 0.42 -9.56 -11.83
CA THR A 97 -0.99 -9.23 -11.53
C THR A 97 -1.16 -9.00 -10.03
N THR A 98 -1.83 -7.92 -9.68
CA THR A 98 -2.22 -7.60 -8.30
C THR A 98 -3.70 -7.91 -8.11
N TYR A 99 -4.00 -8.61 -7.03
CA TYR A 99 -5.34 -9.04 -6.64
C TYR A 99 -5.70 -8.42 -5.31
N GLU A 100 -7.00 -8.19 -5.16
CA GLU A 100 -7.58 -7.55 -3.99
C GLU A 100 -8.88 -8.26 -3.62
N LEU A 101 -9.10 -8.42 -2.33
CA LEU A 101 -10.38 -8.88 -1.77
C LEU A 101 -10.66 -8.14 -0.46
N THR A 102 -11.93 -8.06 -0.09
CA THR A 102 -12.36 -7.43 1.16
C THR A 102 -13.01 -8.46 2.07
N ILE A 103 -12.63 -8.46 3.34
CA ILE A 103 -13.23 -9.29 4.39
C ILE A 103 -14.08 -8.38 5.27
N PHE A 104 -15.32 -8.75 5.48
CA PHE A 104 -16.27 -8.11 6.38
C PHE A 104 -16.54 -9.01 7.58
N CYS A 105 -16.46 -8.42 8.76
CA CYS A 105 -16.72 -9.07 10.04
C CYS A 105 -17.84 -8.32 10.77
N ASP A 106 -18.97 -9.00 11.01
CA ASP A 106 -20.10 -8.42 11.74
C ASP A 106 -19.87 -8.38 13.27
N ASP A 107 -18.78 -8.98 13.74
CA ASP A 107 -18.34 -8.92 15.13
C ASP A 107 -17.31 -7.78 15.28
N ASP A 108 -17.68 -6.76 16.04
CA ASP A 108 -16.85 -5.60 16.35
C ASP A 108 -15.95 -5.92 17.57
N TYR A 109 -14.90 -6.69 17.35
CA TYR A 109 -13.90 -7.01 18.38
C TYR A 109 -12.98 -5.82 18.68
N PHE A 110 -12.94 -4.82 17.79
CA PHE A 110 -12.11 -3.63 17.90
C PHE A 110 -12.95 -2.40 18.27
N ASN A 111 -13.31 -2.31 19.55
CA ASN A 111 -13.79 -1.04 20.09
C ASN A 111 -12.62 -0.05 20.04
N THR A 112 -12.67 0.90 19.11
CA THR A 112 -11.62 1.89 18.92
C THR A 112 -11.51 2.70 20.21
N ALA A 113 -10.58 2.33 21.10
CA ALA A 113 -10.08 3.27 22.07
C ALA A 113 -9.45 4.38 21.24
N ALA A 114 -10.20 5.49 21.08
CA ALA A 114 -9.74 6.69 20.41
C ALA A 114 -8.28 6.89 20.78
N ALA A 115 -7.40 6.92 19.77
CA ALA A 115 -5.97 7.02 19.95
C ALA A 115 -5.67 8.05 21.03
N THR A 116 -5.31 7.57 22.22
CA THR A 116 -4.76 8.41 23.27
C THR A 116 -3.42 8.85 22.73
N ALA A 117 -3.39 10.04 22.15
CA ALA A 117 -2.19 10.83 22.00
C ALA A 117 -1.59 10.96 23.40
N GLY A 118 -0.57 10.15 23.72
CA GLY A 118 0.02 10.19 25.05
C GLY A 118 1.07 9.13 25.33
N ALA A 119 2.32 9.61 25.32
CA ALA A 119 3.44 9.20 26.17
C ALA A 119 4.27 7.97 25.79
N GLY A 120 5.44 8.27 25.22
CA GLY A 120 6.73 7.89 25.82
C GLY A 120 7.04 6.40 25.94
N GLY A 121 7.60 5.83 24.89
CA GLY A 121 8.38 4.59 24.95
C GLY A 121 9.57 4.72 24.01
N GLU A 122 10.76 4.90 24.57
CA GLU A 122 12.03 4.95 23.84
C GLU A 122 12.32 3.59 23.19
N THR A 123 11.83 3.38 21.96
CA THR A 123 12.36 2.54 20.85
C THR A 123 11.23 2.09 19.92
N THR A 124 10.42 3.02 19.42
CA THR A 124 9.40 2.71 18.42
C THR A 124 9.73 3.55 17.18
N ILE A 125 10.01 2.88 16.07
CA ILE A 125 10.23 3.56 14.78
C ILE A 125 8.93 4.33 14.48
N ALA A 126 9.00 5.65 14.65
CA ALA A 126 7.90 6.56 14.40
C ALA A 126 7.44 6.47 12.93
N PRO A 127 6.16 6.75 12.63
CA PRO A 127 5.69 6.83 11.25
C PRO A 127 6.58 7.79 10.45
N VAL A 128 6.91 7.40 9.22
CA VAL A 128 7.88 8.08 8.37
C VAL A 128 7.33 9.47 8.01
N ALA A 129 7.72 10.49 8.77
CA ALA A 129 7.42 11.87 8.42
C ALA A 129 8.21 12.24 7.15
N LEU A 130 7.53 12.31 6.02
CA LEU A 130 8.07 12.94 4.81
C LEU A 130 8.12 14.45 5.00
N THR A 131 9.20 15.07 4.54
CA THR A 131 9.18 16.53 4.38
C THR A 131 8.23 16.91 3.25
N SER A 132 7.69 18.13 3.25
CA SER A 132 6.78 18.61 2.20
C SER A 132 7.36 18.41 0.80
N THR A 133 8.67 18.58 0.64
CA THR A 133 9.36 18.37 -0.63
C THR A 133 9.51 16.91 -1.04
N GLN A 134 9.69 16.00 -0.07
CA GLN A 134 9.72 14.55 -0.34
C GLN A 134 8.33 14.04 -0.73
N ARG A 135 7.30 14.52 -0.03
CA ARG A 135 5.90 14.23 -0.34
C ARG A 135 5.55 14.73 -1.74
N LEU A 136 5.88 15.98 -2.06
CA LEU A 136 5.65 16.58 -3.38
C LEU A 136 6.36 15.80 -4.52
N LEU A 137 7.58 15.32 -4.29
CA LEU A 137 8.30 14.47 -5.24
C LEU A 137 7.54 13.18 -5.53
N ILE A 138 7.08 12.49 -4.48
CA ILE A 138 6.37 11.21 -4.63
C ILE A 138 5.03 11.43 -5.32
N ILE A 139 4.30 12.49 -4.98
CA ILE A 139 3.02 12.84 -5.62
C ILE A 139 3.23 13.10 -7.12
N SER A 140 4.31 13.77 -7.53
CA SER A 140 4.59 13.98 -8.97
C SER A 140 4.81 12.68 -9.75
N LEU A 141 5.29 11.63 -9.08
CA LEU A 141 5.46 10.30 -9.68
C LEU A 141 4.17 9.46 -9.59
N ALA A 142 3.33 9.72 -8.59
CA ALA A 142 2.08 9.01 -8.36
C ALA A 142 0.86 9.70 -8.99
N GLU A 143 1.01 10.89 -9.59
CA GLU A 143 -0.10 11.74 -10.03
C GLU A 143 -1.12 10.99 -10.90
N PHE A 144 -0.66 10.24 -11.91
CA PHE A 144 -1.54 9.47 -12.78
C PHE A 144 -2.17 8.26 -12.10
N VAL A 145 -1.50 7.68 -11.10
CA VAL A 145 -2.01 6.56 -10.31
C VAL A 145 -3.11 7.04 -9.36
N LEU A 146 -2.91 8.21 -8.73
CA LEU A 146 -3.83 8.80 -7.76
C LEU A 146 -5.08 9.44 -8.41
N LYS A 147 -5.01 9.82 -9.69
CA LYS A 147 -6.14 10.36 -10.44
C LYS A 147 -7.12 9.28 -10.92
N GLN A 148 -6.71 8.02 -10.98
CA GLN A 148 -7.58 6.91 -11.38
C GLN A 148 -8.50 6.52 -10.22
N ASP A 149 -9.75 6.16 -10.50
CA ASP A 149 -10.69 5.67 -9.49
C ASP A 149 -10.35 4.23 -9.02
N SER A 150 -9.43 3.56 -9.70
CA SER A 150 -8.86 2.26 -9.30
C SER A 150 -7.35 2.40 -9.09
N PRO A 151 -6.84 2.20 -7.85
CA PRO A 151 -5.41 2.28 -7.55
C PRO A 151 -4.57 1.32 -8.41
N GLY A 152 -3.41 1.77 -8.89
CA GLY A 152 -2.42 0.91 -9.55
C GLY A 152 -2.50 0.79 -11.08
N ARG A 153 -3.48 1.41 -11.75
CA ARG A 153 -3.55 1.44 -13.23
C ARG A 153 -2.87 2.64 -13.90
N GLY A 154 -2.33 3.58 -13.13
CA GLY A 154 -1.65 4.76 -13.68
C GLY A 154 -0.25 4.46 -14.18
N GLU A 155 0.11 4.99 -15.35
CA GLU A 155 1.49 4.98 -15.83
C GLU A 155 2.36 5.90 -14.96
N ILE A 156 3.54 5.42 -14.56
CA ILE A 156 4.47 6.22 -13.77
C ILE A 156 5.33 7.05 -14.72
N PRO A 157 5.33 8.39 -14.56
CA PRO A 157 6.08 9.27 -15.44
C PRO A 157 7.58 9.03 -15.33
N THR A 158 8.29 9.42 -16.38
CA THR A 158 9.74 9.49 -16.36
C THR A 158 10.22 10.55 -15.36
N SER A 159 11.48 10.44 -14.93
CA SER A 159 12.10 11.45 -14.06
C SER A 159 12.13 12.84 -14.72
N ALA A 160 12.16 12.90 -16.05
CA ALA A 160 12.12 14.14 -16.81
C ALA A 160 10.76 14.83 -16.73
N GLU A 161 9.69 14.06 -16.94
CA GLU A 161 8.33 14.56 -16.82
C GLU A 161 8.00 14.97 -15.39
N ALA A 162 8.40 14.16 -14.40
CA ALA A 162 8.20 14.48 -12.99
C ALA A 162 9.01 15.71 -12.55
N ALA A 163 10.24 15.89 -13.04
CA ALA A 163 11.03 17.09 -12.75
C ALA A 163 10.40 18.35 -13.37
N ALA A 164 9.95 18.25 -14.63
CA ALA A 164 9.23 19.33 -15.30
C ALA A 164 7.92 19.69 -14.58
N ARG A 165 7.17 18.69 -14.12
CA ARG A 165 5.93 18.86 -13.34
C ARG A 165 6.14 19.65 -12.05
N LEU A 166 7.34 19.58 -11.47
CA LEU A 166 7.72 20.25 -10.23
C LEU A 166 8.49 21.56 -10.43
N HIS A 167 8.77 21.96 -11.68
CA HIS A 167 9.65 23.08 -12.02
C HIS A 167 11.07 22.92 -11.46
N TRP A 168 11.57 21.68 -11.38
CA TRP A 168 12.90 21.37 -10.88
C TRP A 168 13.86 20.97 -12.00
N SER A 169 15.14 21.27 -11.82
CA SER A 169 16.18 20.66 -12.66
C SER A 169 16.28 19.15 -12.42
N MET A 170 16.64 18.41 -13.47
CA MET A 170 16.86 16.96 -13.40
C MET A 170 17.82 16.53 -12.29
N THR A 171 18.90 17.31 -12.10
CA THR A 171 19.90 17.05 -11.05
C THR A 171 19.30 17.18 -9.65
N THR A 172 18.46 18.20 -9.44
CA THR A 172 17.77 18.40 -8.16
C THR A 172 16.75 17.30 -7.89
N PHE A 173 15.99 16.92 -8.92
CA PHE A 173 15.00 15.84 -8.82
C PHE A 173 15.67 14.52 -8.47
N ASN A 174 16.68 14.09 -9.24
CA ASN A 174 17.37 12.81 -9.01
C ASN A 174 18.01 12.76 -7.62
N ARG A 175 18.67 13.83 -7.16
CA ARG A 175 19.23 13.90 -5.82
C ARG A 175 18.16 13.75 -4.73
N LYS A 176 16.99 14.38 -4.89
CA LYS A 176 15.89 14.26 -3.94
C LYS A 176 15.27 12.87 -3.96
N LEU A 177 15.13 12.27 -5.15
CA LEU A 177 14.65 10.90 -5.33
C LEU A 177 15.58 9.91 -4.63
N ASP A 178 16.89 10.03 -4.83
CA ASP A 178 17.89 9.16 -4.20
C ASP A 178 17.81 9.27 -2.67
N ASN A 179 17.71 10.49 -2.13
CA ASN A 179 17.56 10.72 -0.69
C ASN A 179 16.27 10.09 -0.11
N VAL A 180 15.17 10.11 -0.86
CA VAL A 180 13.90 9.47 -0.45
C VAL A 180 14.06 7.95 -0.45
N CYS A 181 14.62 7.38 -1.52
CA CYS A 181 14.85 5.93 -1.62
C CYS A 181 15.79 5.42 -0.53
N ASP A 182 16.89 6.13 -0.25
CA ASP A 182 17.82 5.78 0.83
C ASP A 182 17.17 5.88 2.22
N LYS A 183 16.28 6.87 2.43
CA LYS A 183 15.54 6.99 3.69
C LYS A 183 14.60 5.82 3.90
N LEU A 184 13.89 5.39 2.85
CA LEU A 184 12.97 4.26 2.89
C LEU A 184 13.69 2.90 2.93
N ASP A 185 14.87 2.78 2.31
CA ASP A 185 15.71 1.58 2.42
C ASP A 185 16.19 1.34 3.87
N LYS A 186 16.61 2.42 4.56
CA LYS A 186 17.07 2.36 5.96
C LYS A 186 16.02 1.86 6.95
N ILE A 187 14.74 2.03 6.63
CA ILE A 187 13.62 1.53 7.44
C ILE A 187 13.13 0.15 6.98
N GLY A 188 13.83 -0.48 6.03
CA GLY A 188 13.58 -1.85 5.60
C GLY A 188 12.73 -2.03 4.35
N VAL A 189 12.40 -0.96 3.61
CA VAL A 189 11.64 -1.07 2.36
C VAL A 189 12.51 -1.69 1.27
N ARG A 190 12.22 -2.96 0.95
CA ARG A 190 12.97 -3.73 -0.06
C ARG A 190 12.68 -3.22 -1.48
N GLY A 191 13.72 -3.23 -2.31
CA GLY A 191 13.63 -2.89 -3.75
C GLY A 191 13.86 -1.41 -4.07
N LEU A 192 14.19 -0.58 -3.09
CA LEU A 192 14.53 0.84 -3.29
C LEU A 192 16.03 1.10 -3.53
N ARG A 193 16.87 0.09 -3.31
CA ARG A 193 18.27 0.06 -3.76
C ARG A 193 18.48 -0.93 -4.90
N GLY A 194 18.99 -0.43 -6.01
CA GLY A 194 19.44 -1.26 -7.12
C GLY A 194 20.81 -1.88 -6.80
N GLY A 195 20.88 -3.21 -6.75
CA GLY A 195 22.16 -3.90 -6.94
C GLY A 195 22.73 -3.61 -8.34
N LYS A 196 24.05 -3.81 -8.53
CA LYS A 196 24.76 -3.57 -9.80
C LYS A 196 23.99 -4.20 -10.98
N GLY A 197 23.28 -3.37 -11.75
CA GLY A 197 22.50 -3.77 -12.93
C GLY A 197 21.00 -3.43 -12.89
N ASN A 198 20.44 -3.02 -11.74
CA ASN A 198 19.00 -2.76 -11.64
C ASN A 198 18.66 -1.32 -12.08
N LEU A 199 17.95 -1.19 -13.19
CA LEU A 199 17.61 0.07 -13.87
C LEU A 199 16.89 1.07 -12.93
N ALA A 200 17.17 2.36 -13.09
CA ALA A 200 16.53 3.46 -12.36
C ALA A 200 14.98 3.52 -12.50
N THR A 201 14.42 2.80 -13.47
CA THR A 201 12.97 2.65 -13.67
C THR A 201 12.32 1.78 -12.59
N ASN A 202 12.95 0.67 -12.20
CA ASN A 202 12.38 -0.28 -11.21
C ASN A 202 12.26 0.35 -9.81
N ARG A 203 13.21 1.21 -9.41
CA ARG A 203 13.15 1.90 -8.11
C ARG A 203 12.01 2.92 -8.01
N ARG A 204 11.65 3.60 -9.12
CA ARG A 204 10.54 4.58 -9.13
C ARG A 204 9.21 3.86 -9.03
N LEU A 205 9.04 2.78 -9.79
CA LEU A 205 7.87 1.91 -9.71
C LEU A 205 7.67 1.42 -8.28
N ARG A 206 8.73 0.89 -7.67
CA ARG A 206 8.68 0.40 -6.29
C ARG A 206 8.39 1.51 -5.27
N LEU A 207 8.94 2.71 -5.47
CA LEU A 207 8.67 3.87 -4.61
C LEU A 207 7.20 4.29 -4.66
N VAL A 208 6.62 4.40 -5.87
CA VAL A 208 5.23 4.79 -6.05
C VAL A 208 4.29 3.71 -5.52
N GLU A 209 4.55 2.45 -5.85
CA GLU A 209 3.79 1.30 -5.34
C GLU A 209 3.77 1.31 -3.81
N TYR A 210 4.94 1.44 -3.18
CA TYR A 210 5.05 1.52 -1.73
C TYR A 210 4.30 2.74 -1.17
N ALA A 211 4.47 3.91 -1.76
CA ALA A 211 3.90 5.14 -1.24
C ALA A 211 2.38 5.19 -1.34
N VAL A 212 1.80 4.67 -2.42
CA VAL A 212 0.34 4.55 -2.58
C VAL A 212 -0.20 3.44 -1.67
N ALA A 213 0.45 2.28 -1.63
CA ALA A 213 0.00 1.15 -0.81
C ALA A 213 0.08 1.42 0.71
N THR A 214 0.97 2.32 1.15
CA THR A 214 1.11 2.73 2.56
C THR A 214 0.38 4.03 2.89
N HIS A 215 -0.40 4.59 1.97
CA HIS A 215 -1.04 5.92 2.10
C HIS A 215 -0.05 7.01 2.53
N LEU A 216 1.21 6.88 2.13
CA LEU A 216 2.24 7.90 2.32
C LEU A 216 1.92 9.14 1.47
N VAL A 217 1.20 8.92 0.37
CA VAL A 217 0.55 9.92 -0.48
C VAL A 217 -0.83 9.42 -0.89
N GLY A 218 -1.82 10.31 -0.97
CA GLY A 218 -3.19 10.00 -1.38
C GLY A 218 -3.77 10.99 -2.41
N LYS A 219 -5.00 10.73 -2.87
CA LYS A 219 -5.71 11.60 -3.84
C LYS A 219 -5.93 13.01 -3.27
N GLU A 220 -6.14 13.09 -1.97
CA GLU A 220 -6.23 14.31 -1.18
C GLU A 220 -4.96 15.14 -1.18
N ASP A 221 -3.81 14.58 -1.55
CA ASP A 221 -2.54 15.32 -1.64
C ASP A 221 -2.31 15.97 -3.00
N LEU A 222 -3.13 15.67 -4.01
CA LEU A 222 -2.96 16.20 -5.38
C LEU A 222 -2.98 17.74 -5.43
N TYR A 223 -3.66 18.41 -4.49
CA TYR A 223 -3.65 19.88 -4.39
C TYR A 223 -2.25 20.46 -4.14
N LEU A 224 -1.31 19.66 -3.60
CA LEU A 224 0.07 20.12 -3.36
C LEU A 224 0.80 20.42 -4.68
N LEU A 225 0.46 19.72 -5.77
CA LEU A 225 0.98 20.01 -7.10
C LEU A 225 0.42 21.34 -7.62
N GLU A 226 -0.89 21.56 -7.48
CA GLU A 226 -1.52 22.83 -7.87
C GLU A 226 -0.97 24.01 -7.08
N ARG A 227 -0.71 23.80 -5.79
CA ARG A 227 -0.08 24.79 -4.92
C ARG A 227 1.33 25.13 -5.39
N ASN A 228 2.14 24.13 -5.74
CA ASN A 228 3.48 24.32 -6.28
C ASN A 228 3.46 25.13 -7.60
N ASP A 229 2.48 24.87 -8.47
CA ASP A 229 2.30 25.61 -9.72
C ASP A 229 2.00 27.10 -9.45
N ARG A 230 1.12 27.39 -8.47
CA ARG A 230 0.80 28.77 -8.07
C ARG A 230 1.99 29.49 -7.45
N GLU A 231 2.73 28.82 -6.57
CA GLU A 231 3.92 29.38 -5.92
C GLU A 231 4.98 29.73 -6.99
N HIS A 232 5.22 28.86 -7.96
CA HIS A 232 6.15 29.13 -9.06
C HIS A 232 5.68 30.30 -9.95
N ALA A 233 4.40 30.34 -10.32
CA ALA A 233 3.85 31.44 -11.12
C ALA A 233 3.93 32.80 -10.41
N SER A 234 3.73 32.82 -9.08
CA SER A 234 3.85 34.05 -8.28
C SER A 234 5.30 34.52 -8.14
N GLY A 235 6.26 33.60 -8.06
CA GLY A 235 7.70 33.92 -7.99
C GLY A 235 8.25 34.48 -9.32
N ALA A 236 7.82 33.92 -10.45
CA ALA A 236 8.18 34.42 -11.77
C ALA A 236 7.63 35.83 -12.04
N ALA A 237 6.42 36.14 -11.57
CA ALA A 237 5.83 37.48 -11.70
C ALA A 237 6.54 38.56 -10.85
N SER A 238 7.29 38.17 -9.83
CA SER A 238 8.07 39.07 -8.98
C SER A 238 9.52 39.31 -9.44
N GLU A 239 10.05 38.53 -10.37
CA GLU A 239 11.41 38.71 -10.93
C GLU A 239 11.43 39.59 -12.19
N ASP A 240 10.27 39.77 -12.84
CA ASP A 240 10.08 40.59 -14.06
C ASP A 240 9.58 42.03 -13.78
N GLY A 241 9.54 42.47 -12.51
CA GLY A 241 9.13 43.82 -12.08
C GLY A 241 10.23 44.56 -11.33
#